data_AF-A0A397VXI8-F1
#
_entry.id   AF-A0A397VXI8-F1
#
_cell.length_a   1.000
_cell.length_b   1.000
_cell.length_c   1.000
_cell.angle_alpha   90.00
_cell.angle_beta   90.00
_cell.angle_gamma   90.00
#
_symmetry.space_group_name_H-M   'P 1'
#
loop_
_entity.id
_entity.type
_entity.pdbx_description
1 polymer ?
#
loop_
_entity_poly.entity_id
_entity_poly.type
_entity_poly.pdbx_seq_one_letter_code
_entity_poly.pdbx_strand_id
1 'polypeptide(L)'
;MVNAIIPTECSAYSINEAKKTIVGLCYQMAGLRNKFVNQYKLEVGLYLMASGATWEAIDTISSLGYSACAKTVEEFRKKIQKEHVIKIEENFVNHVN
;
A
#
# COMPACT_ATOMS: atom_id res chain seq x y z
N MET A 1 -18.87 8.32 16.46
CA MET A 1 -18.94 8.23 14.99
C MET A 1 -20.18 7.49 14.52
N VAL A 2 -20.44 6.27 15.01
CA VAL A 2 -21.61 5.46 14.60
C VAL A 2 -22.95 6.15 14.87
N ASN A 3 -23.16 6.72 16.07
CA ASN A 3 -24.39 7.45 16.43
C ASN A 3 -24.57 8.81 15.72
N ALA A 4 -23.54 9.29 15.02
CA ALA A 4 -23.64 10.50 14.19
C ALA A 4 -24.08 10.19 12.76
N ILE A 5 -23.98 8.93 12.34
CA ILE A 5 -24.29 8.45 10.98
C ILE A 5 -25.58 7.63 10.98
N ILE A 6 -25.86 6.90 12.07
CA ILE A 6 -27.06 6.08 12.22
C ILE A 6 -28.06 6.83 13.11
N PRO A 7 -29.26 7.16 12.60
CA PRO A 7 -30.32 7.73 13.42
C PRO A 7 -30.72 6.79 14.56
N THR A 8 -30.85 7.32 15.76
CA THR A 8 -31.25 6.58 16.98
C THR A 8 -32.69 6.06 16.95
N GLU A 9 -33.49 6.53 15.99
CA GLU A 9 -34.92 6.24 15.86
C GLU A 9 -35.22 4.98 15.03
N CYS A 10 -34.18 4.30 14.54
CA CYS A 10 -34.32 3.12 13.70
C CYS A 10 -34.52 1.83 14.52
N SER A 11 -35.14 0.82 13.89
CA SER A 11 -35.27 -0.52 14.47
C SER A 11 -33.88 -1.13 14.77
N ALA A 12 -33.80 -1.99 15.79
CA ALA A 12 -32.54 -2.67 16.15
C ALA A 12 -31.91 -3.44 14.98
N TYR A 13 -32.74 -3.99 14.09
CA TYR A 13 -32.31 -4.65 12.86
C TYR A 13 -31.66 -3.65 11.88
N SER A 14 -32.30 -2.52 11.60
CA SER A 14 -31.80 -1.47 10.70
C SER A 14 -30.50 -0.83 11.22
N ILE A 15 -30.37 -0.67 12.54
CA ILE A 15 -29.13 -0.20 13.18
C ILE A 15 -27.98 -1.20 12.96
N ASN A 16 -28.26 -2.50 13.05
CA ASN A 16 -27.24 -3.54 12.88
C ASN A 16 -26.74 -3.61 11.43
N GLU A 17 -27.64 -3.50 10.44
CA GLU A 17 -27.25 -3.45 9.02
C GLU A 17 -26.47 -2.17 8.67
N ALA A 18 -26.84 -1.03 9.24
CA ALA A 18 -26.08 0.21 9.06
C ALA A 18 -24.67 0.12 9.68
N LYS A 19 -24.50 -0.55 10.83
CA LYS A 19 -23.17 -0.84 11.40
C LYS A 19 -22.29 -1.66 10.47
N LYS A 20 -22.83 -2.74 9.87
CA LYS A 20 -22.09 -3.57 8.89
C LYS A 20 -21.65 -2.74 7.68
N THR A 21 -22.54 -1.89 7.18
CA THR A 21 -22.26 -1.00 6.04
C THR A 21 -21.13 -0.01 6.36
N ILE A 22 -21.15 0.62 7.54
CA ILE A 22 -20.08 1.52 7.98
C ILE A 22 -18.73 0.79 8.05
N VAL A 23 -18.70 -0.42 8.59
CA VAL A 23 -17.49 -1.24 8.62
C VAL A 23 -16.98 -1.52 7.21
N GLY A 24 -17.87 -1.90 6.28
CA GLY A 24 -17.53 -2.11 4.87
C GLY A 24 -16.92 -0.86 4.22
N LEU A 25 -17.51 0.31 4.45
CA LEU A 25 -16.98 1.60 3.97
C LEU A 25 -15.60 1.91 4.55
N CYS A 26 -15.39 1.67 5.85
CA CYS A 26 -14.08 1.85 6.49
C CYS A 26 -13.01 0.97 5.84
N TYR A 27 -13.31 -0.29 5.53
CA TYR A 27 -12.39 -1.17 4.81
C TYR A 27 -12.09 -0.68 3.40
N GLN A 28 -13.09 -0.19 2.67
CA GLN A 28 -12.88 0.39 1.34
C GLN A 28 -11.98 1.63 1.40
N MET A 29 -12.22 2.56 2.34
CA MET A 29 -11.37 3.74 2.53
C MET A 29 -9.94 3.36 2.91
N ALA A 30 -9.76 2.38 3.79
CA ALA A 30 -8.44 1.87 4.16
C ALA A 30 -7.72 1.23 2.96
N GLY A 31 -8.43 0.46 2.15
CA GLY A 31 -7.91 -0.15 0.92
C GLY A 31 -7.49 0.91 -0.10
N LEU A 32 -8.33 1.91 -0.34
CA LEU A 32 -8.02 3.04 -1.21
C LEU A 32 -6.79 3.80 -0.72
N ARG A 33 -6.69 4.09 0.58
CA ARG A 33 -5.52 4.74 1.16
C ARG A 33 -4.26 3.89 0.98
N ASN A 34 -4.32 2.59 1.27
CA ASN A 34 -3.17 1.72 1.09
C ASN A 34 -2.72 1.66 -0.38
N LYS A 35 -3.67 1.57 -1.32
CA LYS A 35 -3.37 1.55 -2.75
C LYS A 35 -2.80 2.88 -3.25
N PHE A 36 -3.55 3.96 -3.11
CA PHE A 36 -3.20 5.23 -3.73
C PHE A 36 -2.19 6.06 -2.93
N VAL A 37 -2.15 5.93 -1.60
CA VAL A 37 -1.23 6.73 -0.78
C VAL A 37 0.07 5.99 -0.54
N ASN A 38 0.03 4.70 -0.18
CA ASN A 38 1.25 3.98 0.16
C ASN A 38 1.96 3.39 -1.07
N GLN A 39 1.23 2.74 -2.00
CA GLN A 39 1.89 2.17 -3.19
C GLN A 39 2.40 3.26 -4.13
N TYR A 40 1.64 4.34 -4.34
CA TYR A 40 2.09 5.45 -5.18
C TYR A 40 3.37 6.12 -4.68
N LYS A 41 3.45 6.40 -3.36
CA LYS A 41 4.68 6.94 -2.75
C LYS A 41 5.88 6.02 -2.94
N LEU A 42 5.67 4.71 -2.89
CA LEU A 42 6.71 3.72 -3.14
C LEU A 42 7.15 3.73 -4.61
N GLU A 43 6.22 3.80 -5.56
CA GLU A 43 6.53 3.93 -7.00
C GLU A 43 7.33 5.19 -7.30
N VAL A 44 6.94 6.34 -6.73
CA VAL A 44 7.70 7.59 -6.85
C VAL A 44 9.12 7.41 -6.30
N GLY A 45 9.27 6.80 -5.13
CA GLY A 45 10.59 6.53 -4.54
C GLY A 45 11.45 5.60 -5.38
N LEU A 46 10.87 4.54 -5.94
CA LEU A 46 11.54 3.62 -6.86
C LEU A 46 11.99 4.34 -8.14
N TYR A 47 11.14 5.19 -8.71
CA TYR A 47 11.46 5.98 -9.89
C TYR A 47 12.62 6.95 -9.64
N LEU A 48 12.60 7.66 -8.50
CA LEU A 48 13.67 8.57 -8.10
C LEU A 48 15.00 7.82 -7.95
N MET A 49 14.99 6.68 -7.26
CA MET A 49 16.19 5.85 -7.10
C MET A 49 16.70 5.33 -8.44
N ALA A 50 15.83 4.86 -9.33
CA ALA A 50 16.19 4.43 -10.68
C ALA A 50 16.73 5.57 -11.56
N SER A 51 16.29 6.80 -11.31
CA SER A 51 16.76 8.01 -11.99
C SER A 51 18.10 8.53 -11.45
N GLY A 52 18.70 7.84 -10.47
CA GLY A 52 19.98 8.23 -9.87
C GLY A 52 19.87 9.31 -8.81
N ALA A 53 18.68 9.55 -8.25
CA ALA A 53 18.53 10.46 -7.11
C ALA A 53 19.35 9.94 -5.91
N THR A 54 19.99 10.87 -5.17
CA THR A 54 20.73 10.51 -3.96
C THR A 54 19.77 10.08 -2.85
N TRP A 55 20.32 9.37 -1.85
CA TRP A 55 19.55 8.89 -0.71
C TRP A 55 18.90 10.07 0.05
N GLU A 56 19.64 11.17 0.21
CA GLU A 56 19.18 12.40 0.86
C GLU A 56 18.08 13.10 0.05
N ALA A 57 18.15 13.09 -1.28
CA ALA A 57 17.12 13.66 -2.14
C ALA A 57 15.79 12.90 -2.00
N ILE A 58 15.85 11.57 -1.97
CA ILE A 58 14.67 10.71 -1.77
C ILE A 58 14.07 10.94 -0.38
N ASP A 59 14.89 10.99 0.67
CA ASP A 59 14.41 11.25 2.03
C ASP A 59 13.83 12.67 2.18
N THR A 60 14.36 13.65 1.45
CA THR A 60 13.79 15.00 1.39
C THR A 60 12.40 14.98 0.75
N ILE A 61 12.23 14.29 -0.38
CA ILE A 61 10.90 14.17 -1.03
C ILE A 61 9.93 13.36 -0.15
N SER A 62 10.45 12.38 0.59
CA SER A 62 9.67 11.61 1.56
C SER A 62 9.20 12.45 2.74
N SER A 63 10.04 13.35 3.27
CA SER A 63 9.67 14.22 4.40
C SER A 63 8.62 15.27 3.99
N LEU A 64 8.64 15.68 2.72
CA LEU A 64 7.56 16.47 2.10
C LEU A 64 6.28 15.66 1.85
N GLY A 65 6.32 14.34 2.03
CA GLY A 65 5.17 13.45 1.94
C GLY A 65 4.87 12.93 0.54
N TYR A 66 5.72 13.19 -0.46
CA TYR A 66 5.50 12.79 -1.86
C TYR A 66 6.08 11.43 -2.24
N SER A 67 7.05 10.93 -1.48
CA SER A 67 7.71 9.64 -1.72
C SER A 67 7.72 8.76 -0.46
N ALA A 68 8.03 7.49 -0.64
CA ALA A 68 8.54 6.64 0.44
C ALA A 68 10.00 7.04 0.76
N CYS A 69 10.44 6.77 1.99
CA CYS A 69 11.81 7.03 2.40
C CYS A 69 12.76 6.07 1.70
N ALA A 70 14.01 6.50 1.55
CA ALA A 70 15.00 5.80 0.78
C ALA A 70 15.30 4.40 1.34
N LYS A 71 15.18 4.23 2.67
CA LYS A 71 15.25 2.91 3.32
C LYS A 71 14.15 1.96 2.85
N THR A 72 12.89 2.40 2.83
CA THR A 72 11.75 1.57 2.38
C THR A 72 11.88 1.19 0.91
N VAL A 73 12.34 2.13 0.08
CA VAL A 73 12.59 1.88 -1.35
C VAL A 73 13.65 0.78 -1.53
N GLU A 74 14.77 0.85 -0.80
CA GLU A 74 15.85 -0.13 -0.90
C GLU A 74 15.43 -1.52 -0.38
N GLU A 75 14.68 -1.58 0.72
CA GLU A 75 14.13 -2.86 1.23
C GLU A 75 13.20 -3.51 0.20
N PHE A 76 12.36 -2.72 -0.48
CA PHE A 76 11.48 -3.22 -1.53
C PHE A 76 12.26 -3.71 -2.75
N ARG A 77 13.32 -3.00 -3.15
CA ARG A 77 14.21 -3.40 -4.26
C ARG A 77 14.87 -4.74 -3.97
N LYS A 78 15.37 -4.94 -2.74
CA LYS A 78 15.92 -6.23 -2.28
C LYS A 78 14.89 -7.35 -2.32
N LYS A 79 13.63 -7.06 -1.96
CA LYS A 79 12.53 -8.03 -2.06
C LYS A 79 12.29 -8.46 -3.50
N ILE A 80 12.18 -7.50 -4.44
CA ILE A 80 12.03 -7.79 -5.87
C ILE A 80 13.19 -8.63 -6.39
N GLN A 81 14.43 -8.26 -6.04
CA GLN A 81 15.61 -9.00 -6.47
C GLN A 81 15.56 -10.46 -6.01
N LYS A 82 15.22 -10.70 -4.74
CA LYS A 82 15.07 -12.06 -4.19
C LYS A 82 13.98 -12.85 -4.92
N GLU A 83 12.80 -12.26 -5.11
CA GLU A 83 11.70 -12.91 -5.83
C GLU A 83 12.06 -13.21 -7.28
N HIS A 84 12.83 -12.35 -7.93
CA HIS A 84 13.26 -12.56 -9.31
C HIS A 84 14.24 -13.74 -9.44
N VAL A 85 15.21 -13.84 -8.53
CA VAL A 85 16.15 -14.97 -8.48
C VAL A 85 15.40 -16.29 -8.31
N ILE A 86 14.46 -16.35 -7.35
CA ILE A 86 13.65 -17.56 -7.10
C ILE A 86 12.86 -17.95 -8.37
N LYS A 87 12.18 -17.00 -9.01
CA LYS A 87 11.41 -17.26 -10.24
C LYS A 87 12.29 -17.78 -11.38
N ILE A 88 13.51 -17.26 -11.51
CA ILE A 88 14.47 -17.73 -12.51
C ILE A 88 14.86 -19.18 -12.22
N GLU A 89 15.21 -19.50 -10.98
CA GLU A 89 15.57 -20.86 -10.55
C GLU A 89 14.41 -21.85 -10.81
N GLU A 90 13.19 -21.50 -10.41
CA GLU A 90 11.98 -22.29 -10.67
C GLU A 90 11.77 -22.54 -12.18
N ASN A 91 11.95 -21.50 -13.00
CA ASN A 91 11.81 -21.61 -14.45
C ASN A 91 12.84 -22.57 -15.05
N PHE A 92 14.10 -22.52 -14.60
CA PHE A 92 15.13 -23.46 -15.05
C PHE A 92 14.84 -24.90 -14.61
N VAL A 93 14.36 -25.11 -13.38
CA VAL A 93 13.99 -26.47 -12.91
C VAL A 93 12.83 -27.05 -13.73
N ASN A 94 11.84 -26.23 -14.07
CA ASN A 94 10.63 -26.68 -14.76
C ASN A 94 10.81 -26.91 -16.28
N HIS A 95 11.82 -26.30 -16.91
CA HIS A 95 12.02 -26.36 -18.37
C HIS A 95 13.32 -27.06 -18.81
N VAL A 96 14.12 -27.58 -17.88
CA VAL A 96 15.31 -28.41 -18.17
C VAL A 96 15.03 -29.93 -18.07
N ASN A 97 13.80 -30.33 -17.67
CA ASN A 97 13.32 -31.72 -17.74
C ASN A 97 12.43 -31.97 -18.96
#